data_AF-A0A059AH89-F1
#
_entry.id   AF-A0A059AH89-F1
#
_cell.length_a   1.000
_cell.length_b   1.000
_cell.length_c   1.000
_cell.angle_alpha   90.00
_cell.angle_beta   90.00
_cell.angle_gamma   90.00
#
_symmetry.space_group_name_H-M   'P 1'
#
loop_
_entity.id
_entity.type
_entity.pdbx_description
1 polymer ?
#
loop_
_entity_poly.entity_id
_entity_poly.type
_entity_poly.pdbx_seq_one_letter_code
_entity_poly.pdbx_strand_id
1 'polypeptide(L)'
;KWWGKFHGWSLRLAPEYPLPIVYEDSFEALKWIAGHSDGSGPEPRLNRYADLGRVFIQGESAGANISQYVAVRAGAAGLTGVRIKGVLIVHPFFGGTEMDEMYKFMCPTSSRLDDDPRLNPAVDPDLPKMACEKVLVCVAEKDSLRNTGVKYYETLCGSEWEGKVELEEAKDEGHCFHAFSKNERAEQLIKKMVDFITKD
;
A
#
# COMPACT_ATOMS: atom_id res chain seq x y z
N LYS A 1 12.59 -10.72 -22.07
CA LYS A 1 12.83 -10.64 -20.61
C LYS A 1 12.59 -9.19 -20.17
N TRP A 2 11.36 -8.84 -19.80
CA TRP A 2 11.05 -7.53 -19.21
C TRP A 2 10.14 -7.78 -18.01
N TRP A 3 10.70 -7.66 -16.82
CA TRP A 3 9.98 -7.69 -15.55
C TRP A 3 10.27 -6.34 -14.88
N GLY A 4 9.24 -5.70 -14.33
CA GLY A 4 9.32 -4.38 -13.71
C GLY A 4 10.44 -4.28 -12.66
N LYS A 5 11.04 -3.08 -12.53
CA LYS A 5 12.07 -2.81 -11.53
C LYS A 5 11.42 -2.36 -10.23
N PHE A 6 11.59 -3.15 -9.17
CA PHE A 6 11.19 -2.80 -7.81
C PHE A 6 12.32 -1.97 -7.15
N HIS A 7 11.99 -0.80 -6.60
CA HIS A 7 12.90 -0.02 -5.76
C HIS A 7 12.39 -0.11 -4.32
N GLY A 8 13.15 -0.76 -3.44
CA GLY A 8 12.89 -0.78 -2.00
C GLY A 8 13.68 0.31 -1.29
N TRP A 9 13.03 1.05 -0.39
CA TRP A 9 13.64 2.14 0.37
C TRP A 9 14.00 1.68 1.79
N SER A 10 15.14 2.15 2.31
CA SER A 10 15.49 1.94 3.72
C SER A 10 14.77 2.99 4.56
N LEU A 11 13.64 2.61 5.13
CA LEU A 11 12.81 3.48 5.94
C LEU A 11 13.29 3.50 7.40
N ARG A 12 13.07 4.62 8.10
CA ARG A 12 13.24 4.67 9.55
C ARG A 12 12.12 3.91 10.24
N LEU A 13 12.48 2.99 11.14
CA LEU A 13 11.55 2.06 11.78
C LEU A 13 11.35 2.40 13.26
N ALA A 14 10.16 2.06 13.76
CA ALA A 14 9.90 2.02 15.18
C ALA A 14 10.57 0.79 15.81
N PRO A 15 10.95 0.85 17.11
CA PRO A 15 10.71 1.95 18.06
C PRO A 15 11.72 3.09 18.04
N GLU A 16 12.87 2.95 17.37
CA GLU A 16 13.93 3.97 17.34
C GLU A 16 13.43 5.29 16.73
N TYR A 17 12.54 5.20 15.75
CA TYR A 17 11.82 6.33 15.17
C TYR A 17 10.30 6.04 15.19
N PRO A 18 9.56 6.53 16.20
CA PRO A 18 8.12 6.32 16.30
C PRO A 18 7.33 6.86 15.11
N LEU A 19 6.13 6.33 14.90
CA LEU A 19 5.17 6.85 13.92
C LEU A 19 4.85 8.33 14.22
N PRO A 20 4.68 9.20 13.20
CA PRO A 20 4.40 8.87 11.79
C PRO A 20 5.60 8.78 10.84
N ILE A 21 6.85 8.75 11.32
CA ILE A 21 8.04 8.99 10.50
C ILE A 21 8.16 8.12 9.23
N VAL A 22 7.78 6.84 9.32
CA VAL A 22 7.85 5.88 8.21
C VAL A 22 6.91 6.27 7.07
N TYR A 23 5.76 6.88 7.40
CA TYR A 23 4.79 7.38 6.44
C TYR A 23 5.30 8.63 5.74
N GLU A 24 5.94 9.52 6.48
CA GLU A 24 6.58 10.73 5.94
C GLU A 24 7.73 10.34 5.00
N ASP A 25 8.63 9.44 5.43
CA ASP A 25 9.73 8.92 4.60
C ASP A 25 9.21 8.30 3.30
N SER A 26 8.13 7.53 3.37
CA SER A 26 7.54 6.88 2.21
C SER A 26 6.91 7.88 1.23
N PHE A 27 6.30 8.96 1.74
CA PHE A 27 5.77 10.03 0.91
C PHE A 27 6.89 10.89 0.31
N GLU A 28 7.94 11.22 1.06
CA GLU A 28 9.13 11.89 0.55
C GLU A 28 9.80 11.08 -0.57
N ALA A 29 9.89 9.75 -0.42
CA ALA A 29 10.41 8.87 -1.45
C ALA A 29 9.58 8.95 -2.75
N LEU A 30 8.25 8.97 -2.65
CA LEU A 30 7.38 9.14 -3.81
C LEU A 30 7.59 10.50 -4.49
N LYS A 31 7.70 11.59 -3.72
CA LYS A 31 8.01 12.93 -4.25
C LYS A 31 9.36 12.96 -4.94
N TRP A 32 10.37 12.31 -4.37
CA TRP A 32 11.69 12.19 -4.98
C TRP A 32 11.62 11.44 -6.33
N ILE A 33 10.86 10.35 -6.41
CA ILE A 33 10.60 9.65 -7.69
C ILE A 33 9.93 10.61 -8.69
N ALA A 34 8.90 11.34 -8.27
CA ALA A 34 8.20 12.31 -9.12
C ALA A 34 9.10 13.43 -9.66
N GLY A 35 10.15 13.79 -8.93
CA GLY A 35 11.19 14.71 -9.38
C GLY A 35 12.02 14.23 -10.58
N HIS A 36 11.84 12.98 -11.03
CA HIS A 36 12.49 12.44 -12.24
C HIS A 36 11.59 12.51 -13.49
N SER A 37 10.41 13.14 -13.39
CA SER A 37 9.38 13.13 -14.44
C SER A 37 9.77 13.84 -15.74
N ASP A 38 10.72 14.75 -15.70
CA ASP A 38 11.29 15.40 -16.89
C ASP A 38 12.57 14.71 -17.41
N GLY A 39 12.97 13.58 -16.81
CA GLY A 39 14.17 12.84 -17.17
C GLY A 39 15.48 13.50 -16.69
N SER A 40 15.43 14.49 -15.81
CA SER A 40 16.60 15.24 -15.31
C SER A 40 16.93 14.99 -13.84
N GLY A 41 16.22 14.09 -13.18
CA GLY A 41 16.42 13.79 -11.76
C GLY A 41 17.80 13.18 -11.44
N PRO A 42 18.18 13.12 -10.15
CA PRO A 42 19.50 12.67 -9.72
C PRO A 42 19.79 11.19 -9.95
N GLU A 43 18.79 10.32 -10.20
CA GLU A 43 18.97 8.90 -10.49
C GLU A 43 18.83 8.60 -12.00
N PRO A 44 19.95 8.37 -12.72
CA PRO A 44 19.93 8.18 -14.17
C PRO A 44 19.16 6.94 -14.64
N ARG A 45 18.92 5.95 -13.76
CA ARG A 45 18.11 4.78 -14.11
C ARG A 45 16.62 5.10 -14.16
N LEU A 46 16.13 5.95 -13.25
CA LEU A 46 14.74 6.38 -13.28
C LEU A 46 14.48 7.24 -14.51
N ASN A 47 15.36 8.22 -14.77
CA ASN A 47 15.25 9.08 -15.95
C ASN A 47 15.20 8.31 -17.27
N ARG A 48 15.97 7.21 -17.38
CA ARG A 48 16.09 6.46 -18.64
C ARG A 48 15.08 5.34 -18.81
N TYR A 49 14.58 4.75 -17.73
CA TYR A 49 13.85 3.49 -17.79
C TYR A 49 12.52 3.47 -17.07
N ALA A 50 12.23 4.44 -16.21
CA ALA A 50 10.95 4.48 -15.50
C ALA A 50 9.89 5.16 -16.35
N ASP A 51 8.74 4.52 -16.49
CA ASP A 51 7.53 5.15 -17.01
C ASP A 51 6.74 5.74 -15.83
N LEU A 52 6.97 7.02 -15.53
CA LEU A 52 6.25 7.70 -14.46
C LEU A 52 4.79 8.02 -14.83
N GLY A 53 4.38 7.79 -16.08
CA GLY A 53 2.97 7.74 -16.49
C GLY A 53 2.25 6.45 -16.07
N ARG A 54 3.00 5.46 -15.56
CA ARG A 54 2.50 4.13 -15.18
C ARG A 54 3.17 3.61 -13.91
N VAL A 55 2.87 4.23 -12.77
CA VAL A 55 3.43 3.86 -11.46
C VAL A 55 2.48 2.94 -10.69
N PHE A 56 3.03 1.92 -10.04
CA PHE A 56 2.31 1.09 -9.08
C PHE A 56 2.97 1.19 -7.71
N ILE A 57 2.16 1.29 -6.66
CA ILE A 57 2.63 1.23 -5.27
C ILE A 57 2.21 -0.14 -4.73
N GLN A 58 3.11 -0.83 -4.04
CA GLN A 58 2.81 -2.13 -3.44
C GLN A 58 3.30 -2.15 -2.01
N GLY A 59 2.48 -2.73 -1.14
CA GLY A 59 2.85 -3.00 0.23
C GLY A 59 2.27 -4.30 0.72
N GLU A 60 2.94 -4.89 1.70
CA GLU A 60 2.53 -6.10 2.40
C GLU A 60 2.45 -5.79 3.91
N SER A 61 1.41 -6.27 4.60
CA SER A 61 1.27 -6.10 6.06
C SER A 61 1.32 -4.63 6.46
N ALA A 62 2.24 -4.22 7.34
CA ALA A 62 2.49 -2.82 7.67
C ALA A 62 2.85 -1.96 6.43
N GLY A 63 3.51 -2.54 5.44
CA GLY A 63 3.80 -1.87 4.16
C GLY A 63 2.54 -1.57 3.34
N ALA A 64 1.50 -2.42 3.44
CA ALA A 64 0.23 -2.19 2.76
C ALA A 64 -0.50 -0.98 3.38
N ASN A 65 -0.43 -0.86 4.71
CA ASN A 65 -0.90 0.33 5.43
C ASN A 65 -0.20 1.61 4.92
N ILE A 66 1.13 1.58 4.86
CA ILE A 66 1.94 2.69 4.36
C ILE A 66 1.59 3.03 2.90
N SER A 67 1.42 2.01 2.05
CA SER A 67 1.07 2.19 0.64
C SER A 67 -0.27 2.88 0.45
N GLN A 68 -1.28 2.48 1.24
CA GLN A 68 -2.58 3.14 1.27
C GLN A 68 -2.43 4.61 1.68
N TYR A 69 -1.74 4.87 2.79
CA TYR A 69 -1.50 6.23 3.27
C TYR A 69 -0.82 7.11 2.21
N VAL A 70 0.21 6.61 1.56
CA VAL A 70 0.96 7.35 0.52
C VAL A 70 0.06 7.66 -0.69
N ALA A 71 -0.79 6.72 -1.11
CA ALA A 71 -1.70 6.93 -2.23
C ALA A 71 -2.78 7.99 -1.93
N VAL A 72 -3.35 7.97 -0.73
CA VAL A 72 -4.28 9.01 -0.26
C VAL A 72 -3.57 10.36 -0.21
N ARG A 73 -2.41 10.42 0.46
CA ARG A 73 -1.66 11.66 0.64
C ARG A 73 -1.17 12.26 -0.67
N ALA A 74 -0.78 11.45 -1.64
CA ALA A 74 -0.40 11.92 -2.97
C ALA A 74 -1.54 12.66 -3.67
N GLY A 75 -2.76 12.15 -3.57
CA GLY A 75 -3.91 12.80 -4.18
C GLY A 75 -4.39 14.02 -3.41
N ALA A 76 -4.43 13.93 -2.07
CA ALA A 76 -4.75 15.06 -1.21
C ALA A 76 -3.78 16.25 -1.40
N ALA A 77 -2.49 15.96 -1.62
CA ALA A 77 -1.47 16.97 -1.88
C ALA A 77 -1.43 17.45 -3.35
N GLY A 78 -2.20 16.84 -4.25
CA GLY A 78 -2.14 17.15 -5.69
C GLY A 78 -0.76 16.86 -6.30
N LEU A 79 -0.10 15.78 -5.90
CA LEU A 79 1.23 15.43 -6.37
C LEU A 79 1.22 15.22 -7.89
N THR A 80 2.11 15.93 -8.58
CA THR A 80 2.31 15.82 -10.04
C THR A 80 3.63 15.10 -10.34
N GLY A 81 3.86 14.76 -11.62
CA GLY A 81 5.08 14.07 -12.07
C GLY A 81 5.03 12.54 -11.94
N VAL A 82 4.02 11.99 -11.29
CA VAL A 82 3.71 10.55 -11.28
C VAL A 82 2.23 10.33 -11.51
N ARG A 83 1.89 9.29 -12.27
CA ARG A 83 0.52 8.77 -12.40
C ARG A 83 0.45 7.41 -11.74
N ILE A 84 -0.18 7.35 -10.58
CA ILE A 84 -0.36 6.10 -9.83
C ILE A 84 -1.49 5.31 -10.49
N LYS A 85 -1.12 4.30 -11.26
CA LYS A 85 -2.07 3.43 -11.95
C LYS A 85 -2.77 2.47 -11.01
N GLY A 86 -2.06 1.95 -10.02
CA GLY A 86 -2.71 1.16 -9.01
C GLY A 86 -1.91 0.93 -7.76
N VAL A 87 -2.61 0.44 -6.74
CA VAL A 87 -2.04 0.09 -5.45
C VAL A 87 -2.34 -1.37 -5.14
N LEU A 88 -1.30 -2.13 -4.77
CA LEU A 88 -1.43 -3.52 -4.33
C LEU A 88 -1.31 -3.56 -2.81
N ILE A 89 -2.38 -3.98 -2.17
CA ILE A 89 -2.58 -4.01 -0.72
C ILE A 89 -2.60 -5.48 -0.29
N VAL A 90 -1.47 -6.01 0.16
CA VAL A 90 -1.31 -7.44 0.45
C VAL A 90 -1.34 -7.69 1.95
N HIS A 91 -2.30 -8.49 2.41
CA HIS A 91 -2.51 -8.86 3.81
C HIS A 91 -2.42 -7.66 4.76
N PRO A 92 -3.25 -6.61 4.57
CA PRO A 92 -2.97 -5.31 5.16
C PRO A 92 -3.08 -5.28 6.67
N PHE A 93 -2.15 -4.56 7.31
CA PHE A 93 -2.25 -4.23 8.73
C PHE A 93 -3.12 -3.00 8.92
N PHE A 94 -4.41 -3.21 9.18
CA PHE A 94 -5.33 -2.19 9.68
C PHE A 94 -5.79 -2.56 11.10
N GLY A 95 -6.22 -1.56 11.88
CA GLY A 95 -6.58 -1.75 13.30
C GLY A 95 -7.84 -2.58 13.52
N GLY A 96 -8.20 -2.81 14.78
CA GLY A 96 -9.35 -3.63 15.16
C GLY A 96 -8.99 -5.10 15.44
N THR A 97 -7.73 -5.35 15.82
CA THR A 97 -7.25 -6.65 16.31
C THR A 97 -6.50 -6.45 17.63
N GLU A 98 -6.16 -7.54 18.33
CA GLU A 98 -5.34 -7.47 19.56
C GLU A 98 -3.95 -6.80 19.33
N MET A 99 -3.55 -6.61 18.07
CA MET A 99 -2.31 -5.95 17.67
C MET A 99 -2.30 -4.42 17.85
N ASP A 100 -3.40 -3.83 18.31
CA ASP A 100 -3.49 -2.39 18.60
C ASP A 100 -2.53 -1.96 19.74
N GLU A 101 -2.11 -2.88 20.63
CA GLU A 101 -1.09 -2.62 21.66
C GLU A 101 0.29 -2.34 21.04
N MET A 102 0.66 -3.16 20.06
CA MET A 102 1.91 -2.99 19.32
C MET A 102 1.90 -1.67 18.55
N TYR A 103 0.76 -1.31 17.97
CA TYR A 103 0.63 0.00 17.31
C TYR A 103 0.78 1.16 18.29
N LYS A 104 0.22 1.07 19.50
CA LYS A 104 0.42 2.09 20.55
C LYS A 104 1.88 2.25 20.95
N PHE A 105 2.60 1.14 21.02
CA PHE A 105 4.04 1.17 21.30
C PHE A 105 4.81 1.91 20.20
N MET A 106 4.47 1.68 18.93
CA MET A 106 5.08 2.35 17.78
C MET A 106 4.58 3.79 17.56
N CYS A 107 3.35 4.10 17.97
CA CYS A 107 2.71 5.42 17.89
C CYS A 107 2.16 5.82 19.26
N PRO A 108 3.00 6.33 20.17
CA PRO A 108 2.58 6.68 21.53
C PRO A 108 1.43 7.71 21.56
N THR A 109 1.30 8.53 20.52
CA THR A 109 0.24 9.54 20.36
C THR A 109 -1.07 8.98 19.82
N SER A 110 -1.12 7.74 19.33
CA SER A 110 -2.36 7.13 18.85
C SER A 110 -3.34 6.91 20.00
N SER A 111 -4.61 7.24 19.79
CA SER A 111 -5.74 6.90 20.67
C SER A 111 -5.95 5.38 20.78
N ARG A 112 -5.47 4.59 19.80
CA ARG A 112 -5.81 3.18 19.55
C ARG A 112 -7.28 2.92 19.27
N LEU A 113 -8.04 3.98 19.08
CA LEU A 113 -9.43 3.87 18.69
C LEU A 113 -9.49 3.82 17.16
N ASP A 114 -10.69 3.58 16.67
CA ASP A 114 -11.02 3.56 15.26
C ASP A 114 -11.05 4.96 14.61
N ASP A 115 -10.53 5.98 15.29
CA ASP A 115 -10.46 7.37 14.84
C ASP A 115 -9.13 7.75 14.17
N ASP A 116 -8.10 6.88 14.19
CA ASP A 116 -6.84 7.09 13.45
C ASP A 116 -7.01 6.62 11.99
N PRO A 117 -6.98 7.51 10.98
CA PRO A 117 -7.13 7.15 9.57
C PRO A 117 -6.13 6.10 9.07
N ARG A 118 -4.96 6.01 9.72
CA ARG A 118 -3.96 5.01 9.38
C ARG A 118 -4.43 3.62 9.79
N LEU A 119 -5.11 3.47 10.92
CA LEU A 119 -5.65 2.19 11.36
C LEU A 119 -7.03 1.90 10.78
N ASN A 120 -7.84 2.93 10.56
CA ASN A 120 -9.19 2.82 10.04
C ASN A 120 -9.37 3.76 8.85
N PRO A 121 -9.12 3.30 7.61
CA PRO A 121 -9.26 4.15 6.43
C PRO A 121 -10.67 4.75 6.24
N ALA A 122 -11.70 4.18 6.86
CA ALA A 122 -13.07 4.68 6.77
C ALA A 122 -13.28 6.05 7.43
N VAL A 123 -12.41 6.46 8.35
CA VAL A 123 -12.45 7.80 8.97
C VAL A 123 -11.51 8.79 8.29
N ASP A 124 -10.80 8.39 7.23
CA ASP A 124 -9.91 9.28 6.50
C ASP A 124 -10.72 10.25 5.63
N PRO A 125 -10.75 11.57 5.94
CA PRO A 125 -11.51 12.54 5.14
C PRO A 125 -10.92 12.74 3.74
N ASP A 126 -9.67 12.34 3.52
CA ASP A 126 -8.99 12.46 2.23
C ASP A 126 -9.07 11.18 1.39
N LEU A 127 -9.69 10.09 1.90
CA LEU A 127 -9.85 8.84 1.13
C LEU A 127 -10.46 9.06 -0.27
N PRO A 128 -11.50 9.91 -0.45
CA PRO A 128 -12.04 10.19 -1.79
C PRO A 128 -11.02 10.78 -2.77
N LYS A 129 -9.97 11.46 -2.25
CA LYS A 129 -8.92 12.08 -3.05
C LYS A 129 -7.81 11.12 -3.45
N MET A 130 -7.88 9.84 -3.07
CA MET A 130 -6.81 8.88 -3.34
C MET A 130 -6.41 8.85 -4.83
N ALA A 131 -5.11 9.03 -5.09
CA ALA A 131 -4.60 9.33 -6.43
C ALA A 131 -4.60 8.16 -7.43
N CYS A 132 -4.91 6.94 -6.99
CA CYS A 132 -4.80 5.75 -7.83
C CYS A 132 -6.08 5.42 -8.60
N GLU A 133 -5.94 4.75 -9.74
CA GLU A 133 -7.08 4.35 -10.59
C GLU A 133 -7.68 2.99 -10.20
N LYS A 134 -6.85 2.09 -9.69
CA LYS A 134 -7.27 0.75 -9.24
C LYS A 134 -6.53 0.26 -7.99
N VAL A 135 -7.20 -0.53 -7.18
CA VAL A 135 -6.65 -1.18 -5.98
C VAL A 135 -6.91 -2.68 -6.06
N LEU A 136 -5.89 -3.48 -5.76
CA LEU A 136 -6.06 -4.91 -5.49
C LEU A 136 -5.80 -5.15 -4.01
N VAL A 137 -6.81 -5.65 -3.31
CA VAL A 137 -6.71 -6.08 -1.91
C VAL A 137 -6.57 -7.60 -1.88
N CYS A 138 -5.48 -8.09 -1.32
CA CYS A 138 -5.25 -9.53 -1.14
C CYS A 138 -5.36 -9.88 0.34
N VAL A 139 -6.20 -10.84 0.71
CA VAL A 139 -6.36 -11.35 2.07
C VAL A 139 -6.12 -12.86 2.11
N ALA A 140 -5.82 -13.40 3.29
CA ALA A 140 -5.61 -14.83 3.51
C ALA A 140 -6.63 -15.35 4.53
N GLU A 141 -7.22 -16.51 4.28
CA GLU A 141 -8.36 -17.01 5.06
C GLU A 141 -8.05 -17.23 6.54
N LYS A 142 -6.83 -17.69 6.86
CA LYS A 142 -6.38 -17.96 8.23
C LYS A 142 -5.60 -16.80 8.85
N ASP A 143 -5.55 -15.65 8.17
CA ASP A 143 -4.89 -14.45 8.68
C ASP A 143 -5.78 -13.74 9.70
N SER A 144 -5.22 -13.40 10.87
CA SER A 144 -5.91 -12.59 11.88
C SER A 144 -6.29 -11.20 11.37
N LEU A 145 -5.60 -10.68 10.35
CA LEU A 145 -5.87 -9.40 9.70
C LEU A 145 -6.85 -9.50 8.53
N ARG A 146 -7.35 -10.70 8.20
CA ARG A 146 -8.28 -10.92 7.07
C ARG A 146 -9.46 -9.96 7.11
N ASN A 147 -10.14 -9.88 8.25
CA ASN A 147 -11.38 -9.13 8.37
C ASN A 147 -11.14 -7.62 8.25
N THR A 148 -9.99 -7.11 8.69
CA THR A 148 -9.66 -5.68 8.54
C THR A 148 -9.31 -5.35 7.09
N GLY A 149 -8.65 -6.26 6.37
CA GLY A 149 -8.46 -6.16 4.93
C GLY A 149 -9.78 -6.20 4.12
N VAL A 150 -10.71 -7.10 4.48
CA VAL A 150 -12.06 -7.15 3.86
C VAL A 150 -12.84 -5.86 4.15
N LYS A 151 -12.82 -5.37 5.39
CA LYS A 151 -13.45 -4.09 5.76
C LYS A 151 -12.89 -2.92 4.95
N TYR A 152 -11.59 -2.90 4.69
CA TYR A 152 -10.98 -1.88 3.84
C TYR A 152 -11.49 -1.97 2.39
N TYR A 153 -11.58 -3.17 1.81
CA TYR A 153 -12.21 -3.37 0.51
C TYR A 153 -13.65 -2.81 0.47
N GLU A 154 -14.47 -3.15 1.46
CA GLU A 154 -15.85 -2.65 1.58
C GLU A 154 -15.90 -1.12 1.73
N THR A 155 -14.95 -0.55 2.48
CA THR A 155 -14.82 0.90 2.65
C THR A 155 -14.58 1.58 1.32
N LEU A 156 -13.67 1.06 0.48
CA LEU A 156 -13.43 1.61 -0.85
C LEU A 156 -14.69 1.51 -1.73
N CYS A 157 -15.37 0.37 -1.73
CA CYS A 157 -16.61 0.18 -2.49
C CYS A 157 -17.73 1.17 -2.10
N GLY A 158 -17.79 1.57 -0.82
CA GLY A 158 -18.80 2.49 -0.29
C GLY A 158 -18.36 3.96 -0.25
N SER A 159 -17.13 4.27 -0.65
CA SER A 159 -16.58 5.63 -0.60
C SER A 159 -16.87 6.44 -1.86
N GLU A 160 -16.58 7.74 -1.81
CA GLU A 160 -16.62 8.64 -2.98
C GLU A 160 -15.37 8.53 -3.88
N TRP A 161 -14.40 7.67 -3.54
CA TRP A 161 -13.24 7.44 -4.40
C TRP A 161 -13.67 6.79 -5.72
N GLU A 162 -13.31 7.41 -6.85
CA GLU A 162 -13.81 7.05 -8.18
C GLU A 162 -13.10 5.84 -8.83
N GLY A 163 -12.11 5.26 -8.16
CA GLY A 163 -11.34 4.15 -8.69
C GLY A 163 -12.03 2.79 -8.56
N LYS A 164 -11.35 1.75 -9.04
CA LYS A 164 -11.85 0.35 -8.98
C LYS A 164 -11.11 -0.45 -7.94
N VAL A 165 -11.83 -1.21 -7.13
CA VAL A 165 -11.22 -2.13 -6.15
C VAL A 165 -11.57 -3.58 -6.48
N GLU A 166 -10.58 -4.46 -6.38
CA GLU A 166 -10.72 -5.92 -6.45
C GLU A 166 -10.31 -6.55 -5.11
N LEU A 167 -10.98 -7.63 -4.72
CA LEU A 167 -10.62 -8.48 -3.57
C LEU A 167 -10.18 -9.86 -4.06
N GLU A 168 -9.02 -10.31 -3.61
CA GLU A 168 -8.52 -11.67 -3.78
C GLU A 168 -8.36 -12.32 -2.39
N GLU A 169 -8.94 -13.50 -2.19
CA GLU A 169 -8.81 -14.26 -0.93
C GLU A 169 -8.11 -15.61 -1.17
N ALA A 170 -6.96 -15.80 -0.54
CA ALA A 170 -6.26 -17.07 -0.54
C ALA A 170 -6.83 -18.02 0.53
N LYS A 171 -7.48 -19.09 0.07
CA LYS A 171 -8.04 -20.14 0.93
C LYS A 171 -6.97 -20.98 1.58
N ASP A 172 -7.23 -21.38 2.82
CA ASP A 172 -6.37 -22.22 3.66
C ASP A 172 -4.99 -21.65 4.02
N GLU A 173 -4.70 -20.41 3.67
CA GLU A 173 -3.39 -19.78 3.86
C GLU A 173 -3.38 -18.76 5.00
N GLY A 174 -2.20 -18.51 5.55
CA GLY A 174 -1.95 -17.54 6.61
C GLY A 174 -1.33 -16.23 6.13
N HIS A 175 -1.02 -15.34 7.08
CA HIS A 175 -0.41 -14.04 6.82
C HIS A 175 0.89 -14.16 6.02
N CYS A 176 1.02 -13.40 4.93
CA CYS A 176 2.22 -13.31 4.08
C CYS A 176 2.74 -14.66 3.53
N PHE A 177 1.89 -15.68 3.45
CA PHE A 177 2.30 -17.04 3.07
C PHE A 177 3.11 -17.11 1.77
N HIS A 178 2.78 -16.29 0.78
CA HIS A 178 3.43 -16.27 -0.54
C HIS A 178 4.92 -15.88 -0.50
N ALA A 179 5.39 -15.24 0.58
CA ALA A 179 6.81 -14.94 0.77
C ALA A 179 7.61 -16.15 1.29
N PHE A 180 6.94 -17.13 1.93
CA PHE A 180 7.59 -18.22 2.66
C PHE A 180 7.27 -19.61 2.11
N SER A 181 6.13 -19.74 1.41
CA SER A 181 5.62 -21.00 0.88
C SER A 181 5.88 -21.14 -0.62
N LYS A 182 6.27 -22.35 -1.04
CA LYS A 182 6.37 -22.73 -2.46
C LYS A 182 5.24 -23.70 -2.79
N ASN A 183 4.01 -23.20 -2.79
CA ASN A 183 2.81 -23.98 -3.08
C ASN A 183 1.99 -23.31 -4.19
N GLU A 184 0.98 -24.03 -4.69
CA GLU A 184 0.14 -23.55 -5.79
C GLU A 184 -0.57 -22.23 -5.45
N ARG A 185 -0.99 -22.04 -4.19
CA ARG A 185 -1.65 -20.81 -3.75
C ARG A 185 -0.70 -19.62 -3.81
N ALA A 186 0.56 -19.79 -3.43
CA ALA A 186 1.56 -18.73 -3.48
C ALA A 186 1.81 -18.31 -4.92
N GLU A 187 1.93 -19.29 -5.83
CA GLU A 187 2.07 -19.04 -7.26
C GLU A 187 0.84 -18.33 -7.86
N GLN A 188 -0.38 -18.74 -7.47
CA GLN A 188 -1.62 -18.09 -7.88
C GLN A 188 -1.69 -16.63 -7.42
N LEU A 189 -1.36 -16.35 -6.16
CA LEU A 189 -1.35 -14.99 -5.63
C LEU A 189 -0.29 -14.12 -6.32
N ILE A 190 0.94 -14.63 -6.47
CA ILE A 190 2.00 -13.93 -7.21
C ILE A 190 1.55 -13.63 -8.64
N LYS A 191 0.93 -14.60 -9.32
CA LYS A 191 0.41 -14.41 -10.66
C LYS A 191 -0.69 -13.34 -10.70
N LYS A 192 -1.62 -13.31 -9.74
CA LYS A 192 -2.66 -12.29 -9.63
C LYS A 192 -2.04 -10.88 -9.48
N MET A 193 -1.02 -10.74 -8.62
CA MET A 193 -0.30 -9.46 -8.44
C MET A 193 0.43 -9.02 -9.71
N VAL A 194 1.10 -9.95 -10.40
CA VAL A 194 1.78 -9.67 -11.68
C VAL A 194 0.78 -9.27 -12.75
N ASP A 195 -0.32 -10.01 -12.87
CA ASP A 195 -1.38 -9.71 -13.83
C ASP A 195 -1.96 -8.31 -13.58
N PHE A 196 -2.16 -7.92 -12.30
CA PHE A 196 -2.64 -6.59 -11.95
C PHE A 196 -1.68 -5.46 -12.39
N ILE A 197 -0.37 -5.67 -12.29
CA ILE A 197 0.66 -4.71 -12.70
C ILE A 197 0.85 -4.67 -14.22
N THR A 198 0.68 -5.80 -14.90
CA THR A 198 1.06 -5.95 -16.32
C THR A 198 -0.12 -5.80 -17.29
N LYS A 199 -1.35 -6.04 -16.83
CA LYS A 199 -2.57 -5.85 -17.62
C LYS A 199 -3.14 -4.47 -17.34
N ASP A 200 -3.58 -3.79 -18.39
CA ASP A 200 -4.23 -2.48 -18.28
C ASP A 200 -5.66 -2.62 -17.76
#